data_AF-A0A5B8LNZ6-F1
#
_entry.id   AF-A0A5B8LNZ6-F1
#
_cell.length_a   1.000
_cell.length_b   1.000
_cell.length_c   1.000
_cell.angle_alpha   90.00
_cell.angle_beta   90.00
_cell.angle_gamma   90.00
#
_symmetry.space_group_name_H-M   'P 1'
#
loop_
_entity.id
_entity.type
_entity.pdbx_description
1 polymer ?
#
loop_
_entity_poly.entity_id
_entity_poly.type
_entity_poly.pdbx_seq_one_letter_code
_entity_poly.pdbx_strand_id
1 'polypeptide(L)' 'MSRSRRKMPIAGMTTAESDKAFKVAEHRRERRVVNAALSNAEDLPPARLFGNPWASEKDGKRRFDPARYPAGMRK' A
#
# COMPACT_ATOMS: atom_id res chain seq x y z
N MET A 1 20.72 -16.20 4.22
CA MET A 1 20.31 -15.62 5.53
C MET A 1 20.53 -14.10 5.69
N SER A 2 21.02 -13.37 4.68
CA SER A 2 21.41 -11.94 4.81
C SER A 2 20.26 -10.91 4.84
N ARG A 3 19.00 -11.34 4.67
CA ARG A 3 17.84 -10.44 4.57
C ARG A 3 16.64 -10.90 5.39
N SER A 4 16.88 -11.44 6.59
CA SER A 4 15.79 -11.80 7.51
C SER A 4 15.00 -10.56 7.89
N ARG A 5 13.72 -10.51 7.49
CA ARG A 5 12.80 -9.40 7.80
C ARG A 5 12.60 -9.19 9.30
N ARG A 6 12.88 -10.22 10.12
CA ARG A 6 12.82 -10.17 11.59
C ARG A 6 14.02 -9.45 12.20
N LYS A 7 15.19 -9.50 11.58
CA LYS A 7 16.44 -8.88 12.08
C LYS A 7 16.74 -7.51 11.48
N MET A 8 15.93 -7.07 10.50
CA MET A 8 16.10 -5.79 9.82
C MET A 8 15.29 -4.70 10.52
N PRO A 9 15.92 -3.66 11.11
CA PRO A 9 15.22 -2.59 11.82
C PRO A 9 14.68 -1.56 10.82
N ILE A 10 13.69 -1.97 10.04
CA ILE A 10 13.01 -1.14 9.05
C ILE A 10 11.50 -1.19 9.35
N ALA A 11 10.92 -0.02 9.58
CA ALA A 11 9.48 0.18 9.77
C ALA A 11 8.89 1.05 8.66
N GLY A 12 7.57 1.12 8.56
CA GLY A 12 6.92 2.15 7.74
C GLY A 12 7.30 3.54 8.27
N MET A 13 7.43 4.51 7.38
CA MET A 13 7.60 5.91 7.78
C MET A 13 6.30 6.44 8.43
N THR A 14 5.15 5.94 7.98
CA THR A 14 3.84 6.30 8.50
C THR A 14 3.41 5.39 9.63
N THR A 15 2.52 5.89 10.50
CA THR A 15 1.87 5.13 11.57
C THR A 15 0.71 4.27 11.06
N ALA A 16 0.43 4.29 9.76
CA ALA A 16 -0.63 3.49 9.17
C ALA A 16 -0.29 2.00 9.31
N GLU A 17 -1.19 1.24 9.92
CA GLU A 17 -0.99 -0.19 10.15
C GLU A 17 -0.88 -0.96 8.82
N SER A 18 -1.65 -0.56 7.80
CA SER A 18 -1.78 -1.29 6.54
C SER A 18 -2.22 -0.42 5.35
N ASP A 19 -1.72 -0.74 4.16
CA ASP A 19 -2.22 -0.20 2.87
C ASP A 19 -3.57 -0.80 2.45
N LYS A 20 -4.15 -1.68 3.26
CA LYS A 20 -5.36 -2.43 2.89
C LYS A 20 -6.53 -1.49 2.58
N ALA A 21 -6.71 -0.43 3.37
CA ALA A 21 -7.80 0.53 3.16
C ALA A 21 -7.66 1.23 1.80
N PHE A 22 -6.47 1.75 1.50
CA PHE A 22 -6.15 2.36 0.21
C PHE A 22 -6.42 1.41 -0.97
N LYS A 23 -5.90 0.18 -0.93
CA LYS A 23 -6.12 -0.81 -1.99
C LYS A 23 -7.59 -1.16 -2.17
N VAL A 24 -8.33 -1.30 -1.08
CA VAL A 24 -9.77 -1.59 -1.13
C VAL A 24 -10.55 -0.44 -1.78
N ALA A 25 -10.22 0.81 -1.43
CA ALA A 25 -10.86 1.99 -1.99
C ALA A 25 -10.58 2.12 -3.50
N GLU A 26 -9.32 1.98 -3.90
CA GLU A 26 -8.92 2.09 -5.31
C GLU A 26 -9.48 0.95 -6.17
N HIS A 27 -9.47 -0.30 -5.69
CA HIS A 27 -10.13 -1.39 -6.43
C HIS A 27 -11.65 -1.24 -6.47
N ARG A 28 -12.28 -0.65 -5.45
CA ARG A 28 -13.71 -0.34 -5.50
C ARG A 28 -14.00 0.72 -6.57
N ARG A 29 -13.15 1.74 -6.68
CA ARG A 29 -13.23 2.77 -7.71
C ARG A 29 -13.07 2.18 -9.11
N GLU A 30 -12.02 1.38 -9.32
CA GLU A 30 -11.77 0.66 -10.57
C GLU A 30 -13.00 -0.15 -11.02
N ARG A 31 -13.53 -1.01 -10.13
CA ARG A 31 -14.72 -1.82 -10.46
C ARG A 31 -15.94 -0.97 -10.82
N ARG A 32 -16.16 0.16 -10.14
CA ARG A 32 -17.29 1.05 -10.46
C ARG A 32 -17.16 1.65 -11.86
N VAL A 33 -15.97 2.15 -12.20
CA VAL A 33 -15.75 2.76 -13.52
C VAL A 33 -15.81 1.71 -14.62
N VAL A 34 -15.20 0.54 -14.42
CA VAL A 34 -15.26 -0.58 -15.37
C VAL A 34 -16.70 -1.06 -15.57
N ASN A 35 -17.48 -1.23 -14.50
CA ASN A 35 -18.88 -1.65 -14.62
C ASN A 35 -19.72 -0.61 -15.37
N ALA A 36 -19.48 0.69 -15.16
CA ALA A 36 -20.16 1.74 -15.89
C ALA A 36 -19.80 1.70 -17.39
N ALA A 37 -18.51 1.57 -17.72
CA ALA A 37 -18.04 1.46 -19.10
C ALA A 37 -18.63 0.24 -19.81
N LEU A 38 -18.65 -0.92 -19.15
CA LEU A 38 -19.30 -2.14 -19.67
C LEU A 38 -20.79 -1.95 -19.92
N SER A 39 -21.49 -1.23 -19.04
CA SER A 39 -22.93 -0.99 -19.16
C SER A 39 -23.26 -0.03 -20.31
N ASN A 40 -22.34 0.90 -20.60
CA ASN A 40 -22.47 1.87 -21.68
C ASN A 40 -21.84 1.42 -23.01
N ALA A 41 -21.25 0.21 -23.07
CA ALA A 41 -20.44 -0.27 -24.19
C ALA A 41 -19.28 0.69 -24.58
N GLU A 42 -18.69 1.36 -23.59
CA GLU A 42 -17.53 2.23 -23.74
C GLU A 42 -16.21 1.46 -23.58
N ASP A 43 -15.12 2.05 -24.05
CA ASP A 43 -13.78 1.50 -23.85
C ASP A 43 -13.40 1.42 -22.36
N LEU A 44 -12.72 0.33 -22.00
CA LEU A 44 -12.30 0.11 -20.62
C LEU A 44 -11.17 1.06 -20.21
N PRO A 45 -11.26 1.71 -19.04
CA PRO A 45 -10.21 2.58 -18.55
C PRO A 45 -8.92 1.78 -18.29
N PRO A 46 -7.73 2.33 -18.62
CA PRO A 46 -6.46 1.67 -18.31
C PRO A 46 -6.24 1.53 -16.80
N ALA A 47 -5.76 0.36 -16.36
CA ALA A 47 -5.54 0.05 -14.94
C ALA A 47 -4.61 1.04 -14.20
N ARG A 48 -3.71 1.71 -14.93
CA ARG A 48 -2.80 2.73 -14.36
C ARG A 48 -3.51 4.00 -13.86
N LEU A 49 -4.78 4.20 -14.20
CA LEU A 49 -5.59 5.30 -13.64
C LEU A 49 -5.94 5.08 -12.16
N PHE A 50 -5.82 3.85 -11.66
CA PHE A 50 -6.18 3.48 -10.30
C PHE A 50 -4.92 3.09 -9.50
N GLY A 51 -4.94 3.36 -8.20
CA GLY A 51 -3.93 2.86 -7.27
C GLY A 51 -2.57 3.56 -7.37
N ASN A 52 -2.54 4.91 -7.40
CA ASN A 52 -1.29 5.68 -7.33
C ASN A 52 -0.47 5.28 -6.09
N PRO A 53 0.70 4.61 -6.24
CA PRO A 53 1.48 4.10 -5.11
C PRO A 53 1.94 5.18 -4.13
N TRP A 54 2.16 6.41 -4.63
CA TRP A 54 2.60 7.57 -3.85
C TRP A 54 1.48 8.20 -3.02
N ALA A 55 0.23 7.85 -3.29
CA ALA A 55 -0.93 8.30 -2.52
C ALA A 55 -1.31 7.30 -1.40
N SER A 56 -0.56 6.20 -1.26
CA SER A 56 -0.84 5.18 -0.26
C SER A 56 -0.48 5.66 1.14
N GLU A 57 -1.33 5.32 2.12
CA GLU A 57 -1.15 5.71 3.53
C GLU A 57 0.16 5.20 4.14
N LYS A 58 0.77 4.15 3.58
CA LYS A 58 2.03 3.57 4.01
C LYS A 58 3.19 3.88 3.08
N ASP A 59 3.23 5.09 2.55
CA ASP A 59 4.39 5.48 1.76
C ASP A 59 5.64 5.69 2.65
N GLY A 60 6.77 5.20 2.16
CA GLY A 60 8.07 5.31 2.82
C GLY A 60 8.40 4.21 3.83
N LYS A 61 9.68 3.82 3.85
CA LYS A 61 10.30 2.96 4.87
C LYS A 61 11.35 3.75 5.62
N ARG A 62 11.34 3.68 6.94
CA ARG A 62 12.35 4.31 7.80
C ARG A 62 13.16 3.25 8.52
N ARG A 63 14.49 3.39 8.47
CA ARG A 63 15.38 2.68 9.40
C ARG A 63 15.25 3.29 10.77
N PHE A 64 15.10 2.47 11.80
CA PHE A 64 15.09 2.92 13.19
C PHE A 64 16.20 2.23 13.97
N ASP A 65 16.57 2.80 15.12
CA ASP A 65 17.53 2.18 16.02
C ASP A 65 16.80 1.11 16.88
N PRO A 66 17.13 -0.19 16.75
CA PRO A 66 16.48 -1.25 17.50
C PRO A 66 16.80 -1.22 19.00
N ALA A 67 17.91 -0.58 19.42
CA ALA A 67 18.24 -0.43 20.84
C ALA A 67 17.32 0.61 21.51
N ARG A 68 16.96 1.68 20.79
CA ARG A 68 16.05 2.73 21.28
C ARG A 68 14.57 2.37 21.15
N TYR A 69 14.20 1.62 20.11
CA TYR A 69 12.81 1.24 19.82
C TYR A 69 12.65 -0.26 19.56
N PRO A 70 12.86 -1.13 20.57
CA PRO A 70 12.78 -2.58 20.39
C PRO A 70 11.39 -3.07 19.98
N ALA A 71 10.32 -2.38 20.41
CA ALA A 71 8.94 -2.69 20.04
C ALA A 71 8.64 -2.51 18.54
N GLY A 72 9.45 -1.73 17.82
CA GLY A 72 9.33 -1.55 16.37
C GLY A 72 9.82 -2.74 15.54
N MET A 73 10.52 -3.70 16.17
CA MET A 73 10.99 -4.91 15.50
C MET A 73 9.83 -5.86 15.20
N ARG A 74 9.82 -6.42 13.99
CA ARG A 74 8.86 -7.45 13.62
C ARG A 74 9.11 -8.71 14.45
N LYS A 75 8.05 -9.25 15.05
CA LYS A 75 8.07 -10.58 15.67
C LYS A 75 8.14 -11.67 14.60
#